data_AF-B2HHU3-F1
#
_entry.id   AF-B2HHU3-F1
#
_cell.length_a   1.000
_cell.length_b   1.000
_cell.length_c   1.000
_cell.angle_alpha   90.00
_cell.angle_beta   90.00
_cell.angle_gamma   90.00
#
_symmetry.space_group_name_H-M   'P 1'
#
loop_
_entity.id
_entity.type
_entity.pdbx_description
1 polymer ?
#
loop_
_entity_poly.entity_id
_entity_poly.type
_entity_poly.pdbx_seq_one_letter_code
_entity_poly.pdbx_strand_id
1 'polypeptide(L)'
;MSYVVAAPDFLSTAAEDLAAMGSAVSTATAAAARSTTLLLAAGADEVSTHIAALFSTHGLQYQLASAQAAEFHERFVLTLAADANTYLTTEIANAQRCLAGAINAPATALLGHPLLGADPTASASTAATPAGGASMAPAAAGTRITVPGAGPLYYPRFLTELPYLGQALLLGIPGPSSASILQGYDLINHAIGENWFPDTIASVINYPASIGILSGSLAAPDTNTAVAIGARMLHEQIMSAVTNGSGLPVHVATLSQGTIVANRELAYLATDPNAPPAHALEFALFGSPELGLAHIYLPDGLTVPLINYTVHGLSNTQYDVSVVNGQYDFWGNPPDRPWNLPAWVNSLFGAAYYHNTSSFASLSDAVEVSSVTTSLGGTITTYLIPSPTLPMLLPLEQIGVPAPIVAGLNSVLAPIVNDGYSSLTPNAGPYFSQGALVGLPSAADVLGSWPWPALGSVTAHIC
;
A
#
# COMPACT_ATOMS: atom_id res chain seq x y z
N MET A 1 -15.59 -14.96 27.89
CA MET A 1 -15.59 -15.97 26.81
C MET A 1 -15.36 -15.23 25.51
N SER A 2 -14.29 -15.52 24.77
CA SER A 2 -14.07 -14.96 23.43
C SER A 2 -15.05 -15.63 22.48
N TYR A 3 -15.96 -14.85 21.88
CA TYR A 3 -16.81 -15.36 20.82
C TYR A 3 -15.99 -15.37 19.52
N VAL A 4 -15.88 -16.55 18.91
CA VAL A 4 -15.35 -16.70 17.55
C VAL A 4 -16.57 -16.74 16.64
N VAL A 5 -16.66 -15.79 15.72
CA VAL A 5 -17.73 -15.72 14.70
C VAL A 5 -17.10 -16.07 13.37
N ALA A 6 -17.60 -17.12 12.72
CA ALA A 6 -17.12 -17.57 11.42
C ALA A 6 -18.27 -17.55 10.41
N ALA A 7 -17.95 -17.30 9.14
CA ALA A 7 -18.90 -17.27 8.05
C ALA A 7 -18.56 -18.41 7.05
N PRO A 8 -19.11 -19.62 7.26
CA PRO A 8 -18.64 -20.84 6.62
C PRO A 8 -18.69 -20.82 5.09
N ASP A 9 -19.75 -20.24 4.54
CA ASP A 9 -19.94 -20.13 3.09
C ASP A 9 -18.82 -19.28 2.45
N PHE A 10 -18.32 -18.27 3.16
CA PHE A 10 -17.20 -17.43 2.69
C PHE A 10 -15.83 -18.09 2.85
N LEU A 11 -15.65 -18.93 3.88
CA LEU A 11 -14.42 -19.73 3.99
C LEU A 11 -14.36 -20.78 2.88
N SER A 12 -15.51 -21.32 2.46
CA SER A 12 -15.61 -22.21 1.29
C SER A 12 -15.27 -21.47 0.00
N THR A 13 -15.87 -20.30 -0.26
CA THR A 13 -15.56 -19.50 -1.45
C THR A 13 -14.11 -19.02 -1.46
N ALA A 14 -13.56 -18.59 -0.32
CA ALA A 14 -12.15 -18.21 -0.22
C ALA A 14 -11.21 -19.38 -0.52
N ALA A 15 -11.54 -20.59 -0.06
CA ALA A 15 -10.78 -21.79 -0.38
C ALA A 15 -10.83 -22.10 -1.90
N GLU A 16 -11.98 -21.91 -2.55
CA GLU A 16 -12.13 -22.06 -4.01
C GLU A 16 -11.31 -21.01 -4.79
N ASP A 17 -11.37 -19.74 -4.39
CA ASP A 17 -10.60 -18.65 -5.02
C ASP A 17 -9.09 -18.85 -4.83
N LEU A 18 -8.65 -19.26 -3.64
CA LEU A 18 -7.26 -19.63 -3.37
C LEU A 18 -6.83 -20.83 -4.21
N ALA A 19 -7.67 -21.84 -4.39
CA ALA A 19 -7.38 -22.95 -5.29
C ALA A 19 -7.19 -22.48 -6.74
N ALA A 20 -8.06 -21.57 -7.22
CA ALA A 20 -7.95 -20.98 -8.56
C ALA A 20 -6.66 -20.16 -8.74
N MET A 21 -6.30 -19.34 -7.74
CA MET A 21 -5.04 -18.59 -7.75
C MET A 21 -3.81 -19.51 -7.75
N GLY A 22 -3.80 -20.55 -6.90
CA GLY A 22 -2.72 -21.54 -6.87
C GLY A 22 -2.54 -22.27 -8.21
N SER A 23 -3.65 -22.59 -8.87
CA SER A 23 -3.66 -23.17 -10.22
C SER A 23 -3.09 -22.23 -11.29
N ALA A 24 -3.49 -20.96 -11.26
CA ALA A 24 -2.97 -19.95 -12.19
C ALA A 24 -1.46 -19.72 -12.02
N VAL A 25 -0.99 -19.61 -10.77
CA VAL A 25 0.44 -19.45 -10.45
C VAL A 25 1.25 -20.69 -10.85
N SER A 26 0.73 -21.89 -10.63
CA SER A 26 1.37 -23.14 -11.04
C SER A 26 1.49 -23.23 -12.57
N THR A 27 0.43 -22.82 -13.28
CA THR A 27 0.41 -22.77 -14.75
C THR A 27 1.43 -21.77 -15.30
N ALA A 28 1.50 -20.56 -14.72
CA ALA A 28 2.46 -19.54 -15.11
C ALA A 28 3.91 -19.98 -14.82
N THR A 29 4.14 -20.61 -13.67
CA THR A 29 5.45 -21.16 -13.28
C THR A 29 5.91 -22.26 -14.23
N ALA A 30 5.00 -23.15 -14.64
CA ALA A 30 5.27 -24.18 -15.63
C ALA A 30 5.56 -23.59 -17.02
N ALA A 31 4.81 -22.57 -17.44
CA ALA A 31 5.02 -21.89 -18.73
C ALA A 31 6.39 -21.20 -18.80
N ALA A 32 6.86 -20.63 -17.69
CA ALA A 32 8.15 -19.97 -17.59
C ALA A 32 9.34 -20.94 -17.39
N ALA A 33 9.09 -22.21 -17.04
CA ALA A 33 10.16 -23.14 -16.66
C ALA A 33 11.20 -23.33 -17.75
N ARG A 34 10.78 -23.54 -19.01
CA ARG A 34 11.70 -23.82 -20.10
C ARG A 34 12.60 -22.61 -20.44
N SER A 35 12.02 -21.41 -20.49
CA SER A 35 12.76 -20.19 -20.86
C SER A 35 13.70 -19.70 -19.75
N THR A 36 13.54 -20.18 -18.51
CA THR A 36 14.36 -19.77 -17.36
C THR A 36 15.37 -20.82 -16.92
N THR A 37 15.20 -22.09 -17.29
CA THR A 37 16.10 -23.20 -16.91
C THR A 37 17.01 -23.70 -18.03
N LEU A 38 16.71 -23.33 -19.28
CA LEU A 38 17.49 -23.73 -20.46
C LEU A 38 18.08 -22.51 -21.17
N LEU A 39 18.67 -21.58 -20.42
CA LEU A 39 19.33 -20.43 -21.03
C LEU A 39 20.55 -20.89 -21.84
N LEU A 40 20.59 -20.48 -23.10
CA LEU A 40 21.77 -20.64 -23.95
C LEU A 40 22.76 -19.50 -23.67
N ALA A 41 24.06 -19.80 -23.79
CA ALA A 41 25.09 -18.79 -23.73
C ALA A 41 24.90 -17.76 -24.86
N ALA A 42 24.94 -16.47 -24.52
CA ALA A 42 24.79 -15.39 -25.50
C ALA A 42 26.01 -15.25 -26.43
N GLY A 43 27.17 -15.73 -25.99
CA GLY A 43 28.44 -15.75 -26.73
C GLY A 43 29.16 -17.08 -26.58
N ALA A 44 30.15 -17.33 -27.45
CA ALA A 44 30.96 -18.56 -27.45
C ALA A 44 32.08 -18.57 -26.38
N ASP A 45 32.14 -17.53 -25.54
CA ASP A 45 33.14 -17.37 -24.50
C ASP A 45 32.73 -18.07 -23.19
N GLU A 46 33.73 -18.33 -22.35
CA GLU A 46 33.56 -19.00 -21.06
C GLU A 46 32.71 -18.18 -20.08
N VAL A 47 32.76 -16.85 -20.14
CA VAL A 47 31.99 -15.95 -19.26
C VAL A 47 30.50 -16.05 -19.57
N SER A 48 30.11 -15.95 -20.85
CA SER A 48 28.73 -16.14 -21.32
C SER A 48 28.18 -17.52 -20.98
N THR A 49 29.03 -18.55 -21.05
CA THR A 49 28.67 -19.93 -20.68
C THR A 49 28.40 -20.03 -19.17
N HIS A 50 29.25 -19.45 -18.34
CA HIS A 50 29.05 -19.44 -16.88
C HIS A 50 27.85 -18.61 -16.43
N ILE A 51 27.58 -17.46 -17.08
CA ILE A 51 26.40 -16.63 -16.80
C ILE A 51 25.11 -17.37 -17.15
N ALA A 52 25.04 -18.01 -18.32
CA ALA A 52 23.88 -18.82 -18.71
C ALA A 52 23.66 -20.01 -17.75
N ALA A 53 24.74 -20.66 -17.29
CA ALA A 53 24.67 -21.72 -16.29
C ALA A 53 24.19 -21.21 -14.92
N LEU A 54 24.63 -20.04 -14.48
CA LEU A 54 24.19 -19.41 -13.23
C LEU A 54 22.68 -19.14 -13.24
N PHE A 55 22.18 -18.46 -14.28
CA PHE A 55 20.75 -18.15 -14.41
C PHE A 55 19.89 -19.40 -14.59
N SER A 56 20.37 -20.39 -15.35
CA SER A 56 19.69 -21.69 -15.48
C SER A 56 19.59 -22.42 -14.15
N THR A 57 20.65 -22.38 -13.33
CA THR A 57 20.66 -22.95 -11.97
C THR A 57 19.70 -22.20 -11.05
N HIS A 58 19.65 -20.87 -11.14
CA HIS A 58 18.68 -20.07 -10.39
C HIS A 58 17.23 -20.38 -10.81
N GLY A 59 16.96 -20.54 -12.11
CA GLY A 59 15.66 -21.00 -12.61
C GLY A 59 15.28 -22.36 -12.04
N LEU A 60 16.22 -23.31 -11.95
CA LEU A 60 15.96 -24.63 -11.37
C LEU A 60 15.66 -24.55 -9.86
N GLN A 61 16.38 -23.71 -9.12
CA GLN A 61 16.11 -23.46 -7.70
C GLN A 61 14.73 -22.83 -7.48
N TYR A 62 14.35 -21.87 -8.31
CA TYR A 62 13.01 -21.28 -8.30
C TYR A 62 11.94 -22.36 -8.55
N GLN A 63 12.11 -23.23 -9.55
CA GLN A 63 11.15 -24.31 -9.81
C GLN A 63 10.99 -25.28 -8.62
N LEU A 64 12.08 -25.60 -7.92
CA LEU A 64 12.03 -26.42 -6.70
C LEU A 64 11.29 -25.71 -5.56
N ALA A 65 11.55 -24.42 -5.35
CA ALA A 65 10.88 -23.63 -4.32
C ALA A 65 9.39 -23.43 -4.63
N SER A 66 9.04 -23.16 -5.89
CA SER A 66 7.65 -23.03 -6.34
C SER A 66 6.87 -24.34 -6.18
N ALA A 67 7.51 -25.50 -6.40
CA ALA A 67 6.87 -26.79 -6.15
C ALA A 67 6.55 -27.00 -4.66
N GLN A 68 7.47 -26.63 -3.76
CA GLN A 68 7.24 -26.69 -2.30
C GLN A 68 6.14 -25.72 -1.86
N ALA A 69 6.12 -24.52 -2.44
CA ALA A 69 5.07 -23.52 -2.18
C ALA A 69 3.69 -24.00 -2.66
N ALA A 70 3.61 -24.68 -3.80
CA ALA A 70 2.38 -25.24 -4.32
C ALA A 70 1.81 -26.34 -3.40
N GLU A 71 2.66 -27.22 -2.86
CA GLU A 71 2.25 -28.25 -1.89
C GLU A 71 1.76 -27.63 -0.57
N PHE A 72 2.46 -26.61 -0.07
CA PHE A 72 2.02 -25.87 1.12
C PHE A 72 0.66 -25.19 0.88
N HIS A 73 0.50 -24.54 -0.27
CA HIS A 73 -0.73 -23.85 -0.67
C HIS A 73 -1.91 -24.82 -0.76
N GLU A 74 -1.71 -26.00 -1.37
CA GLU A 74 -2.75 -27.04 -1.45
C GLU A 74 -3.20 -27.50 -0.05
N ARG A 75 -2.24 -27.75 0.85
CA ARG A 75 -2.56 -28.12 2.25
C ARG A 75 -3.27 -27.01 3.01
N PHE A 76 -2.90 -25.75 2.78
CA PHE A 76 -3.55 -24.59 3.36
C PHE A 76 -5.02 -24.50 2.91
N VAL A 77 -5.28 -24.61 1.60
CA VAL A 77 -6.62 -24.59 1.02
C VAL A 77 -7.49 -25.74 1.56
N LEU A 78 -6.94 -26.97 1.63
CA LEU A 78 -7.65 -28.12 2.20
C LEU A 78 -8.02 -27.92 3.67
N THR A 79 -7.10 -27.34 4.46
CA THR A 79 -7.34 -27.05 5.88
C THR A 79 -8.42 -25.97 6.04
N LEU A 80 -8.36 -24.91 5.22
CA LEU A 80 -9.35 -23.83 5.23
C LEU A 80 -10.76 -24.34 4.89
N ALA A 81 -10.88 -25.22 3.90
CA ALA A 81 -12.16 -25.85 3.53
C ALA A 81 -12.70 -26.77 4.65
N ALA A 82 -11.82 -27.52 5.34
CA ALA A 82 -12.21 -28.35 6.47
C ALA A 82 -12.68 -27.52 7.68
N ASP A 83 -12.01 -26.40 7.95
CA ASP A 83 -12.39 -25.47 9.01
C ASP A 83 -13.73 -24.79 8.69
N ALA A 84 -13.96 -24.40 7.43
CA ALA A 84 -15.25 -23.89 6.96
C ALA A 84 -16.40 -24.83 7.32
N ASN A 85 -16.27 -26.12 6.99
CA ASN A 85 -17.28 -27.13 7.31
C ASN A 85 -17.50 -27.32 8.83
N THR A 86 -16.42 -27.20 9.63
CA THR A 86 -16.49 -27.27 11.09
C THR A 86 -17.24 -26.07 11.68
N TYR A 87 -17.04 -24.88 11.12
CA TYR A 87 -17.82 -23.70 11.51
C TYR A 87 -19.29 -23.81 11.07
N LEU A 88 -19.58 -24.34 9.87
CA LEU A 88 -20.97 -24.54 9.40
C LEU A 88 -21.76 -25.46 10.31
N THR A 89 -21.18 -26.59 10.68
CA THR A 89 -21.83 -27.55 11.58
C THR A 89 -22.05 -26.96 12.98
N THR A 90 -21.15 -26.09 13.44
CA THR A 90 -21.29 -25.36 14.70
C THR A 90 -22.42 -24.31 14.64
N GLU A 91 -22.51 -23.54 13.56
CA GLU A 91 -23.58 -22.54 13.37
C GLU A 91 -24.96 -23.18 13.25
N ILE A 92 -25.09 -24.31 12.54
CA ILE A 92 -26.35 -25.08 12.48
C ILE A 92 -26.76 -25.53 13.89
N ALA A 93 -25.82 -26.04 14.69
CA ALA A 93 -26.09 -26.44 16.07
C ALA A 93 -26.49 -25.24 16.95
N ASN A 94 -25.86 -24.08 16.78
CA ASN A 94 -26.20 -22.84 17.50
C ASN A 94 -27.59 -22.32 17.11
N ALA A 95 -27.92 -22.27 15.82
CA ALA A 95 -29.22 -21.84 15.30
C ALA A 95 -30.36 -22.75 15.79
N GLN A 96 -30.14 -24.07 15.83
CA GLN A 96 -31.08 -25.03 16.40
C GLN A 96 -31.35 -24.77 17.89
N ARG A 97 -30.31 -24.47 18.69
CA ARG A 97 -30.47 -24.09 20.10
C ARG A 97 -31.23 -22.78 20.27
N CYS A 98 -30.99 -21.79 19.40
CA CYS A 98 -31.66 -20.50 19.44
C CYS A 98 -33.16 -20.63 19.10
N LEU A 99 -33.50 -21.40 18.06
CA LEU A 99 -34.89 -21.71 17.69
C LEU A 99 -35.62 -22.47 18.80
N ALA A 100 -34.97 -23.47 19.40
CA ALA A 100 -35.52 -24.19 20.55
C ALA A 100 -35.78 -23.23 21.73
N GLY A 101 -34.86 -22.30 22.01
CA GLY A 101 -35.03 -21.26 23.02
C GLY A 101 -36.20 -20.31 22.73
N ALA A 102 -36.37 -19.88 21.48
CA ALA A 102 -37.45 -18.98 21.06
C ALA A 102 -38.85 -19.61 21.15
N ILE A 103 -38.96 -20.92 20.97
CA ILE A 103 -40.20 -21.68 21.17
C ILE A 103 -40.45 -21.94 22.67
N ASN A 104 -39.39 -22.29 23.40
CA ASN A 104 -39.49 -22.65 24.81
C ASN A 104 -39.73 -21.46 25.75
N ALA A 105 -39.26 -20.26 25.42
CA ALA A 105 -39.45 -19.06 26.24
C ALA A 105 -40.94 -18.67 26.41
N PRO A 106 -41.75 -18.50 25.35
CA PRO A 106 -43.18 -18.22 25.49
C PRO A 106 -43.95 -19.41 26.04
N ALA A 107 -43.56 -20.66 25.73
CA ALA A 107 -44.17 -21.85 26.29
C ALA A 107 -43.97 -21.94 27.81
N THR A 108 -42.77 -21.66 28.31
CA THR A 108 -42.48 -21.64 29.76
C THR A 108 -43.25 -20.51 30.45
N ALA A 109 -43.35 -19.34 29.80
CA ALA A 109 -44.12 -18.20 30.32
C ALA A 109 -45.64 -18.49 30.39
N LEU A 110 -46.17 -19.26 29.44
CA LEU A 110 -47.61 -19.53 29.34
C LEU A 110 -48.06 -20.82 30.03
N LEU A 111 -47.22 -21.86 30.03
CA LEU A 111 -47.54 -23.22 30.48
C LEU A 111 -46.73 -23.64 31.73
N GLY A 112 -45.76 -22.83 32.16
CA GLY A 112 -44.89 -23.13 33.31
C GLY A 112 -43.81 -24.18 33.05
N HIS A 113 -43.72 -24.70 31.82
CA HIS A 113 -42.68 -25.62 31.38
C HIS A 113 -42.39 -25.41 29.88
N PRO A 114 -41.17 -25.72 29.40
CA PRO A 114 -40.85 -25.64 27.98
C PRO A 114 -41.65 -26.66 27.15
N LEU A 115 -41.85 -26.35 25.87
CA LEU A 115 -42.63 -27.20 24.94
C LEU A 115 -41.77 -28.29 24.29
N LEU A 116 -40.50 -27.97 24.07
CA LEU A 116 -39.44 -28.84 23.55
C LEU A 116 -38.36 -28.95 24.64
N GLY A 117 -37.70 -30.09 24.80
CA GLY A 117 -36.76 -30.34 25.91
C GLY A 117 -35.77 -29.19 26.19
N ALA A 118 -35.52 -28.89 27.46
CA ALA A 118 -34.72 -27.75 27.92
C ALA A 118 -33.20 -28.00 27.83
N ASP A 119 -32.42 -26.94 27.58
CA ASP A 119 -31.06 -26.82 28.12
C ASP A 119 -30.77 -25.35 28.54
N PRO A 120 -30.02 -25.10 29.63
CA PRO A 120 -30.00 -23.80 30.33
C PRO A 120 -28.76 -22.95 29.98
N THR A 121 -28.95 -21.67 29.60
CA THR A 121 -28.18 -20.46 30.03
C THR A 121 -28.50 -19.23 29.16
N ALA A 122 -28.76 -18.10 29.83
CA ALA A 122 -29.33 -16.80 29.37
C ALA A 122 -28.32 -15.89 28.62
N SER A 123 -28.61 -14.71 28.03
CA SER A 123 -29.46 -13.57 28.45
C SER A 123 -29.63 -12.53 27.31
N ALA A 124 -30.68 -11.69 27.35
CA ALA A 124 -31.00 -10.66 26.35
C ALA A 124 -30.47 -9.24 26.70
N SER A 125 -30.08 -8.46 25.70
CA SER A 125 -29.96 -6.99 25.76
C SER A 125 -30.51 -6.35 24.48
N THR A 126 -31.45 -5.41 24.63
CA THR A 126 -32.14 -4.67 23.57
C THR A 126 -31.30 -3.50 23.05
N ALA A 127 -31.11 -3.39 21.73
CA ALA A 127 -30.50 -2.23 21.08
C ALA A 127 -31.57 -1.28 20.50
N ALA A 128 -31.46 0.00 20.83
CA ALA A 128 -32.18 1.11 20.24
C ALA A 128 -31.54 1.55 18.91
N THR A 129 -32.35 2.05 17.98
CA THR A 129 -31.93 2.68 16.71
C THR A 129 -31.44 4.12 16.91
N PRO A 130 -30.50 4.60 16.07
CA PRO A 130 -30.41 6.02 15.76
C PRO A 130 -30.73 6.31 14.29
N ALA A 131 -31.53 7.36 14.09
CA ALA A 131 -31.69 8.09 12.84
C ALA A 131 -30.62 9.18 12.72
N GLY A 132 -30.27 9.59 11.49
CA GLY A 132 -29.48 10.81 11.25
C GLY A 132 -28.97 10.92 9.82
N GLY A 133 -29.69 11.67 8.98
CA GLY A 133 -29.14 12.20 7.72
C GLY A 133 -28.27 13.42 7.98
N ALA A 134 -27.17 13.55 7.23
CA ALA A 134 -26.29 14.72 7.31
C ALA A 134 -26.61 15.69 6.15
N SER A 135 -26.95 16.92 6.52
CA SER A 135 -27.08 18.07 5.62
C SER A 135 -25.71 18.68 5.32
N MET A 136 -25.49 19.13 4.08
CA MET A 136 -24.40 20.05 3.73
C MET A 136 -24.52 21.34 4.55
N ALA A 137 -23.46 21.70 5.28
CA ALA A 137 -23.24 23.03 5.84
C ALA A 137 -22.16 23.77 5.02
N PRO A 138 -22.25 25.11 4.87
CA PRO A 138 -21.30 25.87 4.05
C PRO A 138 -19.95 26.02 4.74
N ALA A 139 -18.88 26.08 3.95
CA ALA A 139 -17.50 26.21 4.38
C ALA A 139 -17.26 27.55 5.12
N ALA A 140 -16.83 27.47 6.37
CA ALA A 140 -16.21 28.57 7.09
C ALA A 140 -14.68 28.36 7.10
N ALA A 141 -13.92 29.46 7.15
CA ALA A 141 -12.46 29.48 7.22
C ALA A 141 -11.89 28.37 8.13
N GLY A 142 -10.85 27.66 7.67
CA GLY A 142 -10.23 26.54 8.39
C GLY A 142 -10.66 25.15 7.92
N THR A 143 -10.91 24.96 6.62
CA THR A 143 -11.21 23.63 6.04
C THR A 143 -10.03 23.14 5.19
N ARG A 144 -9.65 21.87 5.38
CA ARG A 144 -8.66 21.16 4.56
C ARG A 144 -9.38 20.14 3.68
N ILE A 145 -9.21 20.24 2.37
CA ILE A 145 -9.72 19.21 1.46
C ILE A 145 -8.84 17.99 1.60
N THR A 146 -9.46 16.84 1.90
CA THR A 146 -8.74 15.61 2.14
C THR A 146 -9.08 14.58 1.08
N VAL A 147 -8.07 14.02 0.43
CA VAL A 147 -8.25 13.00 -0.62
C VAL A 147 -7.72 11.66 -0.12
N PRO A 148 -8.63 10.71 0.20
CA PRO A 148 -8.26 9.39 0.70
C PRO A 148 -7.36 8.59 -0.24
N GLY A 149 -6.64 7.62 0.33
CA GLY A 149 -5.99 6.56 -0.41
C GLY A 149 -6.98 5.50 -0.92
N ALA A 150 -6.47 4.43 -1.52
CA ALA A 150 -7.32 3.30 -1.89
C ALA A 150 -7.91 2.65 -0.63
N GLY A 151 -9.19 2.29 -0.68
CA GLY A 151 -9.96 1.95 0.51
C GLY A 151 -10.70 0.62 0.42
N PRO A 152 -11.23 0.14 1.56
CA PRO A 152 -11.97 -1.11 1.67
C PRO A 152 -13.41 -1.03 1.12
N LEU A 153 -13.75 0.00 0.35
CA LEU A 153 -15.13 0.33 -0.07
C LEU A 153 -15.79 -0.76 -0.92
N TYR A 154 -14.98 -1.57 -1.61
CA TYR A 154 -15.43 -2.65 -2.48
C TYR A 154 -15.20 -4.04 -1.88
N TYR A 155 -14.61 -4.13 -0.68
CA TYR A 155 -14.53 -5.40 0.04
C TYR A 155 -15.92 -5.83 0.51
N PRO A 156 -16.14 -7.14 0.74
CA PRO A 156 -17.42 -7.61 1.24
C PRO A 156 -17.84 -6.91 2.53
N ARG A 157 -19.04 -6.31 2.55
CA ARG A 157 -19.53 -5.49 3.69
C ARG A 157 -19.51 -6.25 5.01
N PHE A 158 -19.79 -7.55 4.98
CA PHE A 158 -19.75 -8.38 6.18
C PHE A 158 -18.35 -8.50 6.79
N LEU A 159 -17.27 -8.21 6.07
CA LEU A 159 -15.91 -8.12 6.62
C LEU A 159 -15.64 -6.71 7.12
N THR A 160 -16.01 -5.71 6.34
CA THR A 160 -15.60 -4.33 6.60
C THR A 160 -16.43 -3.62 7.67
N GLU A 161 -17.62 -4.14 7.98
CA GLU A 161 -18.48 -3.67 9.07
C GLU A 161 -18.29 -4.45 10.38
N LEU A 162 -17.46 -5.50 10.40
CA LEU A 162 -17.20 -6.24 11.63
C LEU A 162 -16.54 -5.33 12.67
N PRO A 163 -17.07 -5.28 13.90
CA PRO A 163 -16.48 -4.48 14.95
C PRO A 163 -15.08 -5.01 15.30
N TYR A 164 -14.27 -4.13 15.89
CA TYR A 164 -12.89 -4.38 16.37
C TYR A 164 -11.81 -4.52 15.29
N LEU A 165 -12.16 -4.82 14.03
CA LEU A 165 -11.17 -4.99 12.96
C LEU A 165 -10.55 -3.66 12.49
N GLY A 166 -11.16 -2.52 12.81
CA GLY A 166 -10.64 -1.19 12.49
C GLY A 166 -9.41 -0.77 13.30
N GLN A 167 -9.20 -1.37 14.47
CA GLN A 167 -8.09 -1.01 15.38
C GLN A 167 -6.71 -1.20 14.75
N ALA A 168 -6.55 -2.21 13.89
CA ALA A 168 -5.30 -2.43 13.16
C ALA A 168 -4.99 -1.33 12.14
N LEU A 169 -6.01 -0.62 11.63
CA LEU A 169 -5.81 0.50 10.70
C LEU A 169 -5.45 1.79 11.44
N LEU A 170 -6.00 2.00 12.65
CA LEU A 170 -5.89 3.27 13.36
C LEU A 170 -4.46 3.63 13.77
N LEU A 171 -3.57 2.66 14.03
CA LEU A 171 -2.12 2.86 14.25
C LEU A 171 -1.73 4.12 15.06
N GLY A 172 -2.46 4.39 16.16
CA GLY A 172 -2.22 5.55 17.04
C GLY A 172 -3.28 6.66 16.95
N ILE A 173 -4.18 6.61 15.97
CA ILE A 173 -5.35 7.48 15.91
C ILE A 173 -6.36 7.08 17.00
N PRO A 174 -6.86 8.04 17.80
CA PRO A 174 -7.94 7.78 18.74
C PRO A 174 -9.21 7.30 18.02
N GLY A 175 -9.76 6.18 18.48
CA GLY A 175 -11.01 5.65 17.94
C GLY A 175 -11.66 4.65 18.90
N PRO A 176 -12.95 4.33 18.70
CA PRO A 176 -13.63 3.37 19.54
C PRO A 176 -12.96 1.99 19.41
N SER A 177 -12.81 1.28 20.53
CA SER A 177 -12.24 -0.07 20.54
C SER A 177 -13.00 -1.03 19.61
N SER A 178 -14.30 -0.78 19.44
CA SER A 178 -15.21 -1.52 18.55
C SER A 178 -15.19 -1.07 17.08
N ALA A 179 -14.30 -0.17 16.67
CA ALA A 179 -14.26 0.36 15.30
C ALA A 179 -14.23 -0.77 14.26
N SER A 180 -15.08 -0.67 13.24
CA SER A 180 -15.01 -1.54 12.06
C SER A 180 -13.92 -1.08 11.08
N ILE A 181 -13.62 -1.86 10.05
CA ILE A 181 -12.65 -1.47 9.01
C ILE A 181 -13.12 -0.20 8.30
N LEU A 182 -14.42 -0.08 7.97
CA LEU A 182 -14.97 1.15 7.37
C LEU A 182 -14.87 2.34 8.31
N GLN A 183 -15.16 2.16 9.60
CA GLN A 183 -15.03 3.24 10.59
C GLN A 183 -13.56 3.65 10.79
N GLY A 184 -12.64 2.69 10.85
CA GLY A 184 -11.20 2.97 10.93
C GLY A 184 -10.69 3.72 9.71
N TYR A 185 -11.13 3.31 8.51
CA TYR A 185 -10.83 4.00 7.26
C TYR A 185 -11.37 5.43 7.24
N ASP A 186 -12.61 5.65 7.67
CA ASP A 186 -13.20 6.99 7.77
C ASP A 186 -12.46 7.89 8.77
N LEU A 187 -12.09 7.37 9.94
CA LEU A 187 -11.31 8.10 10.94
C LEU A 187 -9.92 8.50 10.42
N ILE A 188 -9.23 7.59 9.72
CA ILE A 188 -7.96 7.90 9.04
C ILE A 188 -8.15 9.02 8.03
N ASN A 189 -9.19 8.95 7.22
CA ASN A 189 -9.45 9.95 6.18
C ASN A 189 -9.69 11.33 6.75
N HIS A 190 -10.24 11.46 7.96
CA HIS A 190 -10.38 12.77 8.62
C HIS A 190 -9.07 13.27 9.25
N ALA A 191 -8.14 12.37 9.59
CA ALA A 191 -6.86 12.70 10.21
C ALA A 191 -5.75 13.05 9.20
N ILE A 192 -5.85 12.64 7.93
CA ILE A 192 -4.83 12.91 6.90
C ILE A 192 -4.54 14.42 6.84
N GLY A 193 -3.30 14.81 7.10
CA GLY A 193 -2.80 16.19 7.03
C GLY A 193 -3.20 17.08 8.22
N GLU A 194 -3.81 16.54 9.28
CA GLU A 194 -4.25 17.34 10.45
C GLU A 194 -3.09 18.06 11.14
N ASN A 195 -1.99 17.36 11.37
CA ASN A 195 -0.81 17.94 12.01
C ASN A 195 0.08 18.73 11.05
N TRP A 196 -0.11 18.55 9.74
CA TRP A 196 0.61 19.30 8.71
C TRP A 196 -0.04 20.66 8.45
N PHE A 197 -1.37 20.69 8.49
CA PHE A 197 -2.19 21.90 8.38
C PHE A 197 -2.98 22.08 9.69
N PRO A 198 -2.33 22.52 10.78
CA PRO A 198 -2.97 22.66 12.08
C PRO A 198 -4.16 23.62 12.00
N ASP A 199 -5.09 23.46 12.94
CA ASP A 199 -6.31 24.27 13.06
C ASP A 199 -7.27 24.17 11.85
N THR A 200 -7.15 23.11 11.04
CA THR A 200 -8.06 22.83 9.92
C THR A 200 -8.96 21.61 10.18
N ILE A 201 -10.19 21.68 9.70
CA ILE A 201 -11.18 20.60 9.73
C ILE A 201 -11.19 19.91 8.37
N ALA A 202 -11.18 18.57 8.36
CA ALA A 202 -11.18 17.81 7.12
C ALA A 202 -12.53 17.88 6.38
N SER A 203 -12.47 18.16 5.08
CA SER A 203 -13.53 17.91 4.09
C SER A 203 -13.08 16.75 3.21
N VAL A 204 -13.57 15.55 3.50
CA VAL A 204 -13.12 14.32 2.83
C VAL A 204 -13.82 14.16 1.48
N ILE A 205 -13.04 13.91 0.43
CA ILE A 205 -13.58 13.56 -0.89
C ILE A 205 -14.06 12.12 -0.89
N ASN A 206 -15.35 11.94 -1.14
CA ASN A 206 -15.97 10.62 -1.27
C ASN A 206 -15.97 10.14 -2.73
N TYR A 207 -14.80 9.73 -3.22
CA TYR A 207 -14.61 9.14 -4.56
C TYR A 207 -14.43 7.61 -4.46
N PRO A 208 -14.44 6.87 -5.59
CA PRO A 208 -14.34 5.41 -5.55
C PRO A 208 -13.14 4.84 -4.78
N ALA A 209 -11.99 5.53 -4.72
CA ALA A 209 -10.83 5.05 -3.94
C ALA A 209 -10.45 3.58 -4.26
N SER A 210 -10.41 3.23 -5.56
CA SER A 210 -10.25 1.84 -6.03
C SER A 210 -9.06 1.68 -6.96
N ILE A 211 -8.34 0.57 -6.82
CA ILE A 211 -7.24 0.10 -7.68
C ILE A 211 -7.67 -1.05 -8.60
N GLY A 212 -8.92 -1.01 -9.08
CA GLY A 212 -9.52 -2.06 -9.91
C GLY A 212 -9.71 -3.38 -9.16
N ILE A 213 -9.35 -4.50 -9.79
CA ILE A 213 -9.58 -5.85 -9.24
C ILE A 213 -8.90 -6.07 -7.88
N LEU A 214 -7.81 -5.36 -7.60
CA LEU A 214 -7.11 -5.44 -6.31
C LEU A 214 -7.93 -4.84 -5.15
N SER A 215 -9.00 -4.09 -5.44
CA SER A 215 -9.99 -3.63 -4.46
C SER A 215 -10.97 -4.72 -4.04
N GLY A 216 -10.74 -5.99 -4.42
CA GLY A 216 -11.51 -7.14 -3.95
C GLY A 216 -12.88 -7.32 -4.61
N SER A 217 -13.15 -6.62 -5.71
CA SER A 217 -14.40 -6.74 -6.46
C SER A 217 -14.21 -6.46 -7.95
N LEU A 218 -14.85 -7.27 -8.81
CA LEU A 218 -14.93 -7.02 -10.25
C LEU A 218 -15.80 -5.80 -10.60
N ALA A 219 -16.63 -5.34 -9.67
CA ALA A 219 -17.44 -4.12 -9.83
C ALA A 219 -16.68 -2.85 -9.44
N ALA A 220 -15.47 -2.98 -8.87
CA ALA A 220 -14.66 -1.85 -8.47
C ALA A 220 -14.11 -1.15 -9.72
N PRO A 221 -14.24 0.18 -9.85
CA PRO A 221 -13.65 0.92 -10.95
C PRO A 221 -12.14 0.70 -11.01
N ASP A 222 -11.59 0.62 -12.22
CA ASP A 222 -10.15 0.59 -12.41
C ASP A 222 -9.46 1.89 -11.94
N THR A 223 -8.14 1.85 -11.81
CA THR A 223 -7.37 2.92 -11.17
C THR A 223 -7.54 4.25 -11.90
N ASN A 224 -7.36 4.27 -13.23
CA ASN A 224 -7.50 5.48 -14.03
C ASN A 224 -8.93 6.04 -13.95
N THR A 225 -9.96 5.16 -13.97
CA THR A 225 -11.36 5.58 -13.81
C THR A 225 -11.63 6.19 -12.44
N ALA A 226 -11.18 5.54 -11.36
CA ALA A 226 -11.34 6.03 -9.99
C ALA A 226 -10.63 7.38 -9.79
N VAL A 227 -9.39 7.49 -10.25
CA VAL A 227 -8.58 8.72 -10.18
C VAL A 227 -9.25 9.86 -10.96
N ALA A 228 -9.78 9.59 -12.15
CA ALA A 228 -10.47 10.62 -12.94
C ALA A 228 -11.75 11.14 -12.26
N ILE A 229 -12.49 10.27 -11.56
CA ILE A 229 -13.65 10.68 -10.74
C ILE A 229 -13.17 11.53 -9.57
N GLY A 230 -12.15 11.08 -8.84
CA GLY A 230 -11.57 11.81 -7.72
C GLY A 230 -11.06 13.20 -8.10
N ALA A 231 -10.38 13.32 -9.26
CA ALA A 231 -9.82 14.58 -9.73
C ALA A 231 -10.93 15.61 -10.03
N ARG A 232 -12.03 15.20 -10.66
CA ARG A 232 -13.19 16.08 -10.87
C ARG A 232 -13.81 16.54 -9.56
N MET A 233 -13.97 15.64 -8.60
CA MET A 233 -14.52 16.01 -7.28
C MET A 233 -13.58 16.94 -6.51
N LEU A 234 -12.26 16.73 -6.63
CA LEU A 234 -11.26 17.62 -6.04
C LEU A 234 -11.33 19.01 -6.67
N HIS A 235 -11.40 19.08 -8.00
CA HIS A 235 -11.59 20.33 -8.72
C HIS A 235 -12.81 21.12 -8.22
N GLU A 236 -13.98 20.47 -8.17
CA GLU A 236 -15.23 21.10 -7.71
C GLU A 236 -15.10 21.64 -6.27
N GLN A 237 -14.47 20.87 -5.37
CA GLN A 237 -14.24 21.31 -4.00
C GLN A 237 -13.23 22.45 -3.90
N ILE A 238 -12.15 22.42 -4.66
CA ILE A 238 -11.16 23.50 -4.73
C ILE A 238 -11.83 24.79 -5.20
N MET A 239 -12.53 24.75 -6.34
CA MET A 239 -13.16 25.95 -6.90
C MET A 239 -14.24 26.51 -5.98
N SER A 240 -15.02 25.64 -5.32
CA SER A 240 -15.98 26.04 -4.30
C SER A 240 -15.32 26.68 -3.08
N ALA A 241 -14.24 26.08 -2.56
CA ALA A 241 -13.52 26.58 -1.40
C ALA A 241 -12.83 27.92 -1.67
N VAL A 242 -12.23 28.09 -2.85
CA VAL A 242 -11.61 29.35 -3.27
C VAL A 242 -12.67 30.45 -3.44
N THR A 243 -13.82 30.14 -4.04
CA THR A 243 -14.88 31.12 -4.28
C THR A 243 -15.58 31.57 -3.00
N ASN A 244 -15.80 30.63 -2.06
CA ASN A 244 -16.56 30.89 -0.83
C ASN A 244 -15.66 31.14 0.40
N GLY A 245 -14.33 31.04 0.24
CA GLY A 245 -13.38 31.09 1.33
C GLY A 245 -13.13 32.49 1.88
N SER A 246 -12.37 32.55 2.98
CA SER A 246 -11.99 33.79 3.66
C SER A 246 -10.82 34.55 3.03
N GLY A 247 -10.31 34.07 1.88
CA GLY A 247 -9.07 34.56 1.25
C GLY A 247 -7.78 33.94 1.83
N LEU A 248 -7.89 33.01 2.77
CA LEU A 248 -6.76 32.15 3.18
C LEU A 248 -6.54 31.04 2.14
N PRO A 249 -5.31 30.47 2.05
CA PRO A 249 -5.04 29.34 1.18
C PRO A 249 -5.96 28.15 1.49
N VAL A 250 -6.41 27.47 0.44
CA VAL A 250 -7.09 26.18 0.54
C VAL A 250 -6.02 25.09 0.62
N HIS A 251 -5.99 24.39 1.74
CA HIS A 251 -5.07 23.29 1.96
C HIS A 251 -5.66 21.98 1.41
N VAL A 252 -4.86 21.26 0.62
CA VAL A 252 -5.20 19.95 0.06
C VAL A 252 -4.24 18.91 0.61
N ALA A 253 -4.74 17.96 1.41
CA ALA A 253 -3.96 16.85 1.93
C ALA A 253 -4.40 15.52 1.30
N THR A 254 -3.45 14.75 0.81
CA THR A 254 -3.73 13.54 0.04
C THR A 254 -2.86 12.38 0.50
N LEU A 255 -3.39 11.16 0.49
CA LEU A 255 -2.67 9.96 0.92
C LEU A 255 -2.70 8.90 -0.20
N SER A 256 -1.58 8.22 -0.44
CA SER A 256 -1.53 7.03 -1.29
C SER A 256 -2.13 7.27 -2.68
N GLN A 257 -3.17 6.53 -3.10
CA GLN A 257 -3.89 6.79 -4.36
C GLN A 257 -4.41 8.24 -4.49
N GLY A 258 -4.80 8.89 -3.40
CA GLY A 258 -5.24 10.28 -3.41
C GLY A 258 -4.15 11.24 -3.90
N THR A 259 -2.87 10.88 -3.77
CA THR A 259 -1.77 11.68 -4.34
C THR A 259 -1.78 11.67 -5.87
N ILE A 260 -2.25 10.59 -6.48
CA ILE A 260 -2.42 10.45 -7.93
C ILE A 260 -3.58 11.35 -8.39
N VAL A 261 -4.67 11.39 -7.61
CA VAL A 261 -5.79 12.32 -7.82
C VAL A 261 -5.31 13.76 -7.80
N ALA A 262 -4.53 14.16 -6.78
CA ALA A 262 -3.94 15.50 -6.72
C ALA A 262 -3.01 15.78 -7.90
N ASN A 263 -2.19 14.81 -8.32
CA ASN A 263 -1.30 15.01 -9.47
C ASN A 263 -2.09 15.24 -10.78
N ARG A 264 -3.23 14.54 -10.99
CA ARG A 264 -4.10 14.82 -12.13
C ARG A 264 -4.78 16.18 -12.07
N GLU A 265 -5.16 16.64 -10.87
CA GLU A 265 -5.70 17.99 -10.70
C GLU A 265 -4.64 19.08 -10.92
N LEU A 266 -3.42 18.89 -10.41
CA LEU A 266 -2.29 19.79 -10.67
C LEU A 266 -2.03 19.90 -12.18
N ALA A 267 -2.06 18.79 -12.92
CA ALA A 267 -1.94 18.79 -14.37
C ALA A 267 -3.05 19.60 -15.07
N TYR A 268 -4.29 19.46 -14.60
CA TYR A 268 -5.44 20.18 -15.14
C TYR A 268 -5.29 21.69 -14.87
N LEU A 269 -5.07 22.08 -13.61
CA LEU A 269 -4.94 23.48 -13.19
C LEU A 269 -3.76 24.19 -13.85
N ALA A 270 -2.67 23.48 -14.16
CA ALA A 270 -1.53 24.05 -14.89
C ALA A 270 -1.88 24.57 -16.29
N THR A 271 -3.02 24.15 -16.85
CA THR A 271 -3.48 24.55 -18.18
C THR A 271 -4.81 25.33 -18.17
N ASP A 272 -5.50 25.39 -17.03
CA ASP A 272 -6.80 26.04 -16.91
C ASP A 272 -6.63 27.57 -16.80
N PRO A 273 -7.17 28.37 -17.74
CA PRO A 273 -7.14 29.83 -17.64
C PRO A 273 -7.90 30.39 -16.43
N ASN A 274 -8.77 29.61 -15.79
CA ASN A 274 -9.50 29.98 -14.59
C ASN A 274 -8.88 29.40 -13.30
N ALA A 275 -7.69 28.82 -13.39
CA ALA A 275 -7.00 28.26 -12.23
C ALA A 275 -6.83 29.32 -11.12
N PRO A 276 -7.06 28.96 -9.84
CA PRO A 276 -6.80 29.84 -8.70
C PRO A 276 -5.36 30.39 -8.73
N PRO A 277 -5.10 31.61 -8.21
CA PRO A 277 -3.74 32.14 -8.20
C PRO A 277 -2.81 31.28 -7.33
N ALA A 278 -1.50 31.32 -7.60
CA ALA A 278 -0.48 30.48 -6.93
C ALA A 278 -0.58 30.42 -5.39
N HIS A 279 -0.90 31.54 -4.73
CA HIS A 279 -1.02 31.63 -3.28
C HIS A 279 -2.35 31.11 -2.71
N ALA A 280 -3.31 30.75 -3.57
CA ALA A 280 -4.63 30.32 -3.14
C ALA A 280 -4.66 28.84 -2.74
N LEU A 281 -3.72 28.01 -3.20
CA LEU A 281 -3.71 26.58 -2.95
C LEU A 281 -2.35 26.12 -2.41
N GLU A 282 -2.38 25.15 -1.50
CA GLU A 282 -1.20 24.46 -1.00
C GLU A 282 -1.49 22.96 -0.93
N PHE A 283 -0.57 22.13 -1.43
CA PHE A 283 -0.76 20.68 -1.49
C PHE A 283 0.24 19.94 -0.59
N ALA A 284 -0.24 18.90 0.10
CA ALA A 284 0.58 17.89 0.75
C ALA A 284 0.21 16.49 0.23
N LEU A 285 1.19 15.80 -0.34
CA LEU A 285 1.08 14.46 -0.93
C LEU A 285 1.84 13.48 -0.05
N PHE A 286 1.11 12.65 0.70
CA PHE A 286 1.67 11.68 1.64
C PHE A 286 1.75 10.28 1.03
N GLY A 287 2.92 9.65 1.12
CA GLY A 287 3.14 8.24 0.76
C GLY A 287 2.78 7.94 -0.70
N SER A 288 3.25 8.74 -1.65
CA SER A 288 2.80 8.66 -3.05
C SER A 288 3.33 7.40 -3.76
N PRO A 289 2.49 6.43 -4.16
CA PRO A 289 2.94 5.27 -4.94
C PRO A 289 3.36 5.66 -6.36
N GLU A 290 2.82 6.75 -6.90
CA GLU A 290 3.17 7.26 -8.23
C GLU A 290 4.58 7.85 -8.24
N LEU A 291 4.93 8.64 -7.21
CA LEU A 291 6.27 9.27 -7.09
C LEU A 291 7.31 8.37 -6.41
N GLY A 292 6.88 7.29 -5.77
CA GLY A 292 7.75 6.26 -5.17
C GLY A 292 7.87 5.03 -6.08
N LEU A 293 7.17 3.95 -5.73
CA LEU A 293 7.28 2.63 -6.36
C LEU A 293 7.17 2.68 -7.89
N ALA A 294 6.16 3.37 -8.42
CA ALA A 294 5.96 3.46 -9.86
C ALA A 294 7.08 4.26 -10.52
N HIS A 295 7.42 5.44 -9.99
CA HIS A 295 8.49 6.28 -10.53
C HIS A 295 9.87 5.60 -10.51
N ILE A 296 10.15 4.72 -9.55
CA ILE A 296 11.43 4.00 -9.51
C ILE A 296 11.46 2.91 -10.58
N TYR A 297 10.42 2.07 -10.65
CA TYR A 297 10.47 0.82 -11.42
C TYR A 297 9.80 0.85 -12.79
N LEU A 298 9.00 1.88 -13.09
CA LEU A 298 8.23 1.97 -14.33
C LEU A 298 8.57 3.28 -15.06
N PRO A 299 8.66 3.26 -16.40
CA PRO A 299 8.84 4.48 -17.18
C PRO A 299 7.54 5.29 -17.22
N ASP A 300 7.70 6.61 -17.34
CA ASP A 300 6.60 7.55 -17.52
C ASP A 300 5.73 7.17 -18.72
N GLY A 301 4.40 7.23 -18.57
CA GLY A 301 3.44 6.85 -19.59
C GLY A 301 3.20 5.34 -19.76
N LEU A 302 3.90 4.46 -19.02
CA LEU A 302 3.57 3.04 -19.02
C LEU A 302 2.21 2.79 -18.36
N THR A 303 1.36 2.00 -19.01
CA THR A 303 0.10 1.51 -18.43
C THR A 303 0.27 0.09 -17.88
N VAL A 304 -0.07 -0.10 -16.61
CA VAL A 304 -0.18 -1.39 -15.94
C VAL A 304 -1.55 -2.02 -16.26
N PRO A 305 -1.62 -3.08 -17.10
CA PRO A 305 -2.90 -3.53 -17.67
C PRO A 305 -3.91 -4.06 -16.64
N LEU A 306 -3.46 -4.79 -15.63
CA LEU A 306 -4.35 -5.49 -14.68
C LEU A 306 -5.23 -4.54 -13.86
N ILE A 307 -4.72 -3.35 -13.57
CA ILE A 307 -5.39 -2.33 -12.75
C ILE A 307 -5.72 -1.06 -13.54
N ASN A 308 -5.45 -1.07 -14.85
CA ASN A 308 -5.53 0.06 -15.77
C ASN A 308 -5.01 1.37 -15.11
N TYR A 309 -3.74 1.35 -14.72
CA TYR A 309 -3.06 2.49 -14.11
C TYR A 309 -1.97 2.97 -15.05
N THR A 310 -1.97 4.25 -15.40
CA THR A 310 -0.88 4.87 -16.18
C THR A 310 0.00 5.70 -15.26
N VAL A 311 1.32 5.51 -15.36
CA VAL A 311 2.32 6.22 -14.56
C VAL A 311 2.52 7.63 -15.11
N HIS A 312 2.53 8.63 -14.24
CA HIS A 312 2.91 10.01 -14.58
C HIS A 312 3.89 10.58 -13.56
N GLY A 313 4.87 11.35 -14.01
CA GLY A 313 5.67 12.22 -13.15
C GLY A 313 4.81 13.29 -12.45
N LEU A 314 5.36 13.92 -11.41
CA LEU A 314 4.70 15.05 -10.76
C LEU A 314 4.56 16.21 -11.76
N SER A 315 3.34 16.73 -11.89
CA SER A 315 3.00 17.75 -12.87
C SER A 315 3.68 19.08 -12.56
N ASN A 316 4.11 19.77 -13.61
CA ASN A 316 4.54 21.16 -13.52
C ASN A 316 3.38 22.02 -13.01
N THR A 317 3.61 22.88 -12.03
CA THR A 317 2.52 23.57 -11.30
C THR A 317 2.93 24.94 -10.77
N GLN A 318 1.98 25.88 -10.71
CA GLN A 318 2.17 27.19 -10.09
C GLN A 318 1.97 27.19 -8.56
N TYR A 319 1.57 26.06 -7.98
CA TYR A 319 1.30 25.92 -6.54
C TYR A 319 2.45 25.25 -5.81
N ASP A 320 2.56 25.53 -4.51
CA ASP A 320 3.51 24.84 -3.65
C ASP A 320 3.00 23.43 -3.30
N VAL A 321 3.90 22.45 -3.40
CA VAL A 321 3.61 21.02 -3.22
C VAL A 321 4.62 20.40 -2.27
N SER A 322 4.17 19.95 -1.11
CA SER A 322 4.93 19.12 -0.18
C SER A 322 4.74 17.64 -0.53
N VAL A 323 5.80 16.94 -0.92
CA VAL A 323 5.79 15.47 -1.09
C VAL A 323 6.40 14.85 0.16
N VAL A 324 5.62 14.10 0.94
CA VAL A 324 6.03 13.62 2.26
C VAL A 324 5.99 12.10 2.29
N ASN A 325 7.11 11.46 2.60
CA ASN A 325 7.18 10.00 2.68
C ASN A 325 7.71 9.54 4.04
N GLY A 326 7.15 8.45 4.56
CA GLY A 326 7.79 7.70 5.65
C GLY A 326 9.06 7.02 5.14
N GLN A 327 10.17 7.14 5.89
CA GLN A 327 11.38 6.40 5.54
C GLN A 327 11.08 4.89 5.53
N TYR A 328 11.47 4.24 4.43
CA TYR A 328 11.19 2.83 4.16
C TYR A 328 9.73 2.48 3.85
N ASP A 329 8.81 3.44 3.66
CA ASP A 329 7.47 3.13 3.17
C ASP A 329 7.54 2.47 1.78
N PHE A 330 7.10 1.22 1.65
CA PHE A 330 7.09 0.50 0.36
C PHE A 330 6.46 1.28 -0.80
N TRP A 331 5.44 2.10 -0.53
CA TRP A 331 4.73 2.79 -1.60
C TRP A 331 5.42 4.10 -1.98
N GLY A 332 5.65 4.98 -1.01
CA GLY A 332 6.26 6.30 -1.23
C GLY A 332 7.78 6.35 -1.24
N ASN A 333 8.44 5.42 -0.54
CA ASN A 333 9.89 5.31 -0.43
C ASN A 333 10.36 3.84 -0.45
N PRO A 334 10.13 3.08 -1.54
CA PRO A 334 10.66 1.72 -1.66
C PRO A 334 12.17 1.73 -1.88
N PRO A 335 12.86 0.60 -1.63
CA PRO A 335 14.23 0.43 -2.06
C PRO A 335 14.31 0.50 -3.59
N ASP A 336 15.39 1.07 -4.11
CA ASP A 336 15.67 1.21 -5.56
C ASP A 336 16.69 0.16 -6.06
N ARG A 337 17.18 -0.70 -5.17
CA ARG A 337 18.05 -1.83 -5.50
C ARG A 337 17.31 -3.15 -5.26
N PRO A 338 16.68 -3.76 -6.28
CA PRO A 338 15.83 -4.94 -6.12
C PRO A 338 16.55 -6.17 -5.56
N TRP A 339 17.87 -6.23 -5.69
CA TRP A 339 18.70 -7.31 -5.14
C TRP A 339 19.00 -7.17 -3.65
N ASN A 340 18.71 -6.03 -3.01
CA ASN A 340 18.86 -5.88 -1.56
C ASN A 340 17.60 -6.40 -0.84
N LEU A 341 17.52 -7.73 -0.68
CA LEU A 341 16.37 -8.39 -0.06
C LEU A 341 16.05 -7.89 1.35
N PRO A 342 17.03 -7.62 2.26
CA PRO A 342 16.73 -7.03 3.55
C PRO A 342 15.98 -5.71 3.46
N ALA A 343 16.33 -4.84 2.50
CA ALA A 343 15.63 -3.58 2.29
C ALA A 343 14.18 -3.76 1.83
N TRP A 344 13.91 -4.75 0.97
CA TRP A 344 12.54 -5.09 0.56
C TRP A 344 11.71 -5.67 1.69
N VAL A 345 12.28 -6.56 2.50
CA VAL A 345 11.59 -7.05 3.70
C VAL A 345 11.27 -5.88 4.61
N ASN A 346 12.26 -5.00 4.87
CA ASN A 346 12.07 -3.83 5.70
C ASN A 346 10.95 -2.93 5.20
N SER A 347 10.90 -2.68 3.89
CA SER A 347 9.94 -1.75 3.33
C SER A 347 8.51 -2.26 3.38
N LEU A 348 8.29 -3.58 3.30
CA LEU A 348 6.97 -4.17 3.53
C LEU A 348 6.46 -3.93 4.95
N PHE A 349 7.34 -4.01 5.95
CA PHE A 349 6.99 -3.55 7.30
C PHE A 349 6.78 -2.02 7.31
N GLY A 350 7.59 -1.25 6.60
CA GLY A 350 7.40 0.19 6.44
C GLY A 350 6.03 0.55 5.86
N ALA A 351 5.51 -0.25 4.93
CA ALA A 351 4.15 -0.10 4.40
C ALA A 351 3.09 -0.25 5.50
N ALA A 352 3.27 -1.23 6.38
CA ALA A 352 2.34 -1.50 7.47
C ALA A 352 2.39 -0.42 8.57
N TYR A 353 3.57 0.11 8.88
CA TYR A 353 3.78 1.01 10.03
C TYR A 353 3.80 2.50 9.67
N TYR A 354 4.27 2.85 8.48
CA TYR A 354 4.61 4.23 8.12
C TYR A 354 3.82 4.80 6.94
N HIS A 355 3.19 3.96 6.11
CA HIS A 355 2.45 4.44 4.95
C HIS A 355 1.35 5.44 5.35
N ASN A 356 0.44 5.03 6.24
CA ASN A 356 -0.62 5.90 6.73
C ASN A 356 -0.09 6.93 7.74
N THR A 357 0.81 6.53 8.65
CA THR A 357 1.23 7.41 9.76
C THR A 357 2.04 8.60 9.30
N SER A 358 2.70 8.53 8.14
CA SER A 358 3.33 9.70 7.50
C SER A 358 2.34 10.84 7.24
N SER A 359 1.06 10.54 6.98
CA SER A 359 0.01 11.56 6.80
C SER A 359 -0.49 12.20 8.09
N PHE A 360 -0.06 11.69 9.24
CA PHE A 360 -0.35 12.28 10.56
C PHE A 360 0.88 12.98 11.14
N ALA A 361 2.00 13.01 10.43
CA ALA A 361 3.19 13.72 10.87
C ALA A 361 2.98 15.24 10.79
N SER A 362 3.70 15.97 11.64
CA SER A 362 3.86 17.41 11.52
C SER A 362 5.09 17.75 10.68
N LEU A 363 5.19 18.99 10.22
CA LEU A 363 6.40 19.48 9.55
C LEU A 363 7.65 19.36 10.45
N SER A 364 7.49 19.41 11.78
CA SER A 364 8.60 19.29 12.72
C SER A 364 9.17 17.87 12.86
N ASP A 365 8.40 16.86 12.43
CA ASP A 365 8.84 15.46 12.36
C ASP A 365 9.60 15.16 11.06
N ALA A 366 9.60 16.12 10.12
CA ALA A 366 10.07 15.93 8.77
C ALA A 366 11.46 16.55 8.53
N VAL A 367 12.23 15.90 7.65
CA VAL A 367 13.49 16.44 7.14
C VAL A 367 13.31 16.76 5.65
N GLU A 368 13.64 17.99 5.26
CA GLU A 368 13.67 18.39 3.86
C GLU A 368 14.81 17.67 3.14
N VAL A 369 14.48 16.92 2.08
CA VAL A 369 15.41 16.17 1.24
C VAL A 369 15.76 16.94 -0.03
N SER A 370 14.79 17.65 -0.60
CA SER A 370 14.98 18.48 -1.79
C SER A 370 13.91 19.56 -1.87
N SER A 371 14.24 20.65 -2.57
CA SER A 371 13.30 21.72 -2.88
C SER A 371 13.62 22.26 -4.28
N VAL A 372 12.62 22.22 -5.17
CA VAL A 372 12.77 22.57 -6.59
C VAL A 372 11.62 23.45 -7.03
N THR A 373 11.93 24.64 -7.55
CA THR A 373 10.94 25.53 -8.19
C THR A 373 10.65 25.06 -9.61
N THR A 374 9.38 24.91 -9.94
CA THR A 374 8.91 24.49 -11.27
C THR A 374 8.97 25.66 -12.26
N SER A 375 8.78 25.38 -13.55
CA SER A 375 8.75 26.44 -14.56
C SER A 375 7.47 27.29 -14.54
N LEU A 376 6.42 26.84 -13.84
CA LEU A 376 5.22 27.64 -13.58
C LEU A 376 5.30 28.43 -12.25
N GLY A 377 6.40 28.31 -11.52
CA GLY A 377 6.72 29.15 -10.36
C GLY A 377 6.35 28.58 -8.99
N GLY A 378 5.64 27.45 -8.93
CA GLY A 378 5.40 26.74 -7.67
C GLY A 378 6.64 26.00 -7.18
N THR A 379 6.73 25.71 -5.88
CA THR A 379 7.85 24.98 -5.28
C THR A 379 7.43 23.56 -4.88
N ILE A 380 8.16 22.57 -5.39
CA ILE A 380 8.02 21.17 -4.96
C ILE A 380 9.09 20.90 -3.90
N THR A 381 8.65 20.63 -2.66
CA THR A 381 9.54 20.29 -1.56
C THR A 381 9.31 18.84 -1.15
N THR A 382 10.36 18.02 -1.20
CA THR A 382 10.31 16.62 -0.77
C THR A 382 10.79 16.50 0.66
N TYR A 383 9.95 15.91 1.50
CA TYR A 383 10.20 15.64 2.90
C TYR A 383 10.25 14.14 3.18
N LEU A 384 11.11 13.76 4.12
CA LEU A 384 11.19 12.40 4.65
C LEU A 384 10.89 12.44 6.15
N ILE A 385 10.00 11.57 6.62
CA ILE A 385 9.78 11.30 8.04
C ILE A 385 10.79 10.20 8.46
N PRO A 386 11.82 10.50 9.25
CA PRO A 386 12.87 9.54 9.58
C PRO A 386 12.35 8.38 10.43
N SER A 387 12.92 7.19 10.21
CA SER A 387 12.61 6.00 10.99
C SER A 387 13.79 5.67 11.93
N PRO A 388 13.70 5.92 13.24
CA PRO A 388 14.82 5.67 14.17
C PRO A 388 15.13 4.17 14.33
N THR A 389 14.09 3.33 14.28
CA THR A 389 14.19 1.86 14.29
C THR A 389 13.74 1.33 12.93
N LEU A 390 14.47 0.38 12.35
CA LEU A 390 14.04 -0.31 11.12
C LEU A 390 12.64 -0.91 11.29
N PRO A 391 11.68 -0.65 10.38
CA PRO A 391 10.32 -1.15 10.51
C PRO A 391 10.20 -2.66 10.74
N MET A 392 11.11 -3.48 10.17
CA MET A 392 11.10 -4.94 10.41
C MET A 392 11.34 -5.33 11.87
N LEU A 393 11.87 -4.43 12.69
CA LEU A 393 12.16 -4.65 14.11
C LEU A 393 11.04 -4.16 15.04
N LEU A 394 10.09 -3.36 14.55
CA LEU A 394 8.95 -2.86 15.33
C LEU A 394 8.10 -4.00 15.95
N PRO A 395 7.84 -5.14 15.27
CA PRO A 395 7.16 -6.26 15.91
C PRO A 395 7.88 -6.78 17.16
N LEU A 396 9.22 -6.70 17.22
CA LEU A 396 9.98 -7.10 18.40
C LEU A 396 9.74 -6.15 19.58
N GLU A 397 9.69 -4.83 19.32
CA GLU A 397 9.33 -3.84 20.33
C GLU A 397 7.91 -4.08 20.86
N GLN A 398 6.96 -4.39 19.97
CA GLN A 398 5.56 -4.66 20.32
C GLN A 398 5.37 -5.89 21.21
N ILE A 399 6.14 -6.95 21.00
CA ILE A 399 6.10 -8.14 21.86
C ILE A 399 6.98 -8.00 23.12
N GLY A 400 7.55 -6.82 23.35
CA GLY A 400 8.28 -6.48 24.58
C GLY A 400 9.75 -6.92 24.60
N VAL A 401 10.39 -7.14 23.44
CA VAL A 401 11.84 -7.37 23.40
C VAL A 401 12.57 -6.14 23.97
N PRO A 402 13.52 -6.31 24.90
CA PRO A 402 14.23 -5.19 25.52
C PRO A 402 14.89 -4.24 24.51
N ALA A 403 14.71 -2.93 24.71
CA ALA A 403 15.22 -1.88 23.82
C ALA A 403 16.73 -2.00 23.48
N PRO A 404 17.65 -2.37 24.40
CA PRO A 404 19.05 -2.56 24.05
C PRO A 404 19.29 -3.67 23.00
N ILE A 405 18.45 -4.72 22.99
CA ILE A 405 18.55 -5.81 22.02
C ILE A 405 18.09 -5.31 20.65
N VAL A 406 16.93 -4.63 20.60
CA VAL A 406 16.41 -4.06 19.36
C VAL A 406 17.38 -3.02 18.78
N ALA A 407 17.92 -2.13 19.62
CA ALA A 407 18.93 -1.15 19.20
C ALA A 407 20.21 -1.81 18.66
N GLY A 408 20.65 -2.92 19.28
CA GLY A 408 21.76 -3.72 18.78
C GLY A 408 21.49 -4.28 17.39
N LEU A 409 20.34 -4.93 17.18
CA LEU A 409 19.92 -5.43 15.88
C LEU A 409 19.80 -4.31 14.85
N ASN A 410 19.20 -3.18 15.23
CA ASN A 410 19.05 -2.01 14.39
C ASN A 410 20.41 -1.47 13.92
N SER A 411 21.39 -1.36 14.82
CA SER A 411 22.73 -0.87 14.47
C SER A 411 23.46 -1.74 13.45
N VAL A 412 23.20 -3.07 13.47
CA VAL A 412 23.81 -4.03 12.54
C VAL A 412 23.08 -4.05 11.20
N LEU A 413 21.74 -4.01 11.23
CA LEU A 413 20.91 -4.18 10.04
C LEU A 413 20.69 -2.88 9.27
N ALA A 414 20.68 -1.72 9.92
CA ALA A 414 20.38 -0.45 9.27
C ALA A 414 21.33 -0.11 8.12
N PRO A 415 22.67 -0.27 8.24
CA PRO A 415 23.56 -0.07 7.10
C PRO A 415 23.25 -1.00 5.92
N ILE A 416 22.96 -2.28 6.18
CA ILE A 416 22.63 -3.28 5.15
C ILE A 416 21.32 -2.92 4.43
N VAL A 417 20.32 -2.49 5.18
CA VAL A 417 19.04 -2.03 4.62
C VAL A 417 19.22 -0.74 3.84
N ASN A 418 20.00 0.22 4.35
CA ASN A 418 20.24 1.51 3.70
C ASN A 418 20.98 1.37 2.37
N ASP A 419 21.83 0.34 2.22
CA ASP A 419 22.43 -0.01 0.93
C ASP A 419 21.38 -0.37 -0.13
N GLY A 420 20.12 -0.62 0.23
CA GLY A 420 19.00 -0.79 -0.70
C GLY A 420 18.45 0.51 -1.30
N TYR A 421 18.95 1.67 -0.85
CA TYR A 421 18.45 2.99 -1.19
C TYR A 421 19.58 3.88 -1.70
N SER A 422 19.52 4.33 -2.95
CA SER A 422 20.50 5.27 -3.51
C SER A 422 20.46 6.63 -2.82
N SER A 423 19.31 7.04 -2.29
CA SER A 423 19.17 8.29 -1.53
C SER A 423 19.91 8.29 -0.19
N LEU A 424 20.14 7.12 0.42
CA LEU A 424 20.84 6.97 1.69
C LEU A 424 22.30 6.55 1.47
N THR A 425 22.53 5.60 0.56
CA THR A 425 23.88 5.16 0.17
C THR A 425 24.05 5.30 -1.36
N PRO A 426 24.39 6.51 -1.88
CA PRO A 426 24.51 6.76 -3.32
C PRO A 426 25.59 5.90 -4.00
N ASN A 427 26.66 5.57 -3.27
CA ASN A 427 27.82 4.87 -3.81
C ASN A 427 27.73 3.33 -3.71
N ALA A 428 26.60 2.77 -3.26
CA ALA A 428 26.42 1.31 -3.12
C ALA A 428 26.12 0.58 -4.45
N GLY A 429 26.50 1.17 -5.58
CA GLY A 429 26.33 0.60 -6.91
C GLY A 429 25.06 1.06 -7.64
N PRO A 430 24.72 0.40 -8.76
CA PRO A 430 23.62 0.81 -9.62
C PRO A 430 22.27 0.76 -8.89
N TYR A 431 21.27 1.45 -9.40
CA TYR A 431 19.93 1.51 -8.82
C TYR A 431 18.88 1.83 -9.89
N PHE A 432 17.62 1.49 -9.63
CA PHE A 432 16.52 1.81 -10.53
C PHE A 432 16.04 3.25 -10.35
N SER A 433 15.73 3.90 -11.46
CA SER A 433 15.07 5.20 -11.51
C SER A 433 14.33 5.31 -12.83
N GLN A 434 13.04 5.66 -12.79
CA GLN A 434 12.19 5.86 -13.97
C GLN A 434 12.16 4.63 -14.90
N GLY A 435 12.16 3.44 -14.31
CA GLY A 435 12.17 2.17 -15.04
C GLY A 435 13.50 1.83 -15.72
N ALA A 436 14.55 2.61 -15.49
CA ALA A 436 15.88 2.37 -16.02
C ALA A 436 16.88 2.05 -14.90
N LEU A 437 17.87 1.20 -15.20
CA LEU A 437 19.00 0.94 -14.33
C LEU A 437 20.06 2.03 -14.52
N VAL A 438 20.34 2.79 -13.48
CA VAL A 438 21.29 3.91 -13.44
C VAL A 438 22.55 3.49 -12.67
N GLY A 439 23.70 4.12 -12.97
CA GLY A 439 24.94 3.89 -12.22
C GLY A 439 25.73 2.64 -12.64
N LEU A 440 25.43 2.07 -13.80
CA LEU A 440 26.31 1.09 -14.42
C LEU A 440 27.63 1.75 -14.86
N PRO A 441 28.78 1.08 -14.71
CA PRO A 441 30.06 1.58 -15.24
C PRO A 441 29.94 1.86 -16.74
N SER A 442 30.49 2.97 -17.21
CA SER A 442 30.56 3.22 -18.64
C SER A 442 31.52 2.22 -19.30
N ALA A 443 31.37 1.98 -20.61
CA ALA A 443 32.33 1.16 -21.35
C ALA A 443 33.77 1.70 -21.23
N ALA A 444 33.94 3.02 -21.04
CA ALA A 444 35.24 3.64 -20.81
C ALA A 444 35.83 3.29 -19.42
N ASP A 445 34.98 3.18 -18.38
CA ASP A 445 35.41 2.77 -17.03
C ASP A 445 35.87 1.31 -17.02
N VAL A 446 35.15 0.45 -17.75
CA VAL A 446 35.51 -0.98 -17.91
C VAL A 446 36.81 -1.11 -18.71
N LEU A 447 36.96 -0.39 -19.83
CA LEU A 447 38.14 -0.46 -20.69
C LEU A 447 39.39 0.20 -20.08
N GLY A 448 39.22 1.25 -19.28
CA GLY A 448 40.32 1.93 -18.58
C GLY A 448 40.84 1.17 -17.34
N SER A 449 40.05 0.24 -16.80
CA SER A 449 40.43 -0.61 -15.66
C SER A 449 41.18 -1.89 -16.04
N TRP A 450 41.28 -2.20 -17.34
CA TRP A 450 42.02 -3.36 -17.83
C TRP A 450 43.49 -2.99 -18.05
N PRO A 451 44.45 -3.60 -17.32
CA PRO A 451 45.85 -3.38 -17.61
C PRO A 451 46.15 -4.03 -18.97
N TRP A 452 46.25 -3.24 -20.03
CA TRP A 452 46.93 -3.70 -21.23
C TRP A 452 48.40 -3.93 -20.84
N PRO A 453 48.95 -5.16 -20.94
CA PRO A 453 50.39 -5.28 -20.99
C PRO A 453 50.82 -4.53 -22.24
N ALA A 454 51.73 -3.56 -22.08
CA ALA A 454 52.35 -2.87 -23.20
C ALA A 454 52.94 -3.93 -24.14
N LEU A 455 52.25 -4.20 -25.25
CA LEU A 455 52.83 -4.94 -26.36
C LEU A 455 53.90 -4.03 -26.94
N GLY A 456 55.12 -4.23 -26.45
CA GLY A 456 56.32 -3.68 -27.06
C GLY A 456 56.30 -4.03 -28.55
N SER A 457 56.68 -3.04 -29.35
CA SER A 457 56.85 -3.13 -30.80
C SER A 457 57.55 -4.44 -31.20
N VAL A 458 56.80 -5.41 -31.72
CA VAL A 458 57.38 -6.53 -32.45
C VAL A 458 57.62 -6.04 -33.86
N THR A 459 58.87 -5.66 -34.12
CA THR A 459 59.38 -5.37 -35.46
C THR A 459 59.24 -6.63 -36.31
N ALA A 460 58.44 -6.57 -37.36
CA ALA A 460 58.33 -7.62 -38.36
C ALA A 460 59.68 -7.76 -39.09
N HIS A 461 60.35 -8.90 -38.92
CA HIS A 461 61.36 -9.36 -39.87
C HIS A 461 60.71 -10.34 -40.84
N ILE A 462 60.58 -9.86 -42.07
CA ILE A 462 60.22 -10.61 -43.27
C ILE A 462 61.40 -11.51 -43.66
N CYS A 463 61.12 -12.79 -43.90
CA CYS A 463 61.78 -13.57 -44.96
C CYS A 463 60.72 -14.05 -45.92
#